data_AF-A0AAP2DMN7-F1
#
_entry.id   AF-A0AAP2DMN7-F1
#
_cell.length_a   1.000
_cell.length_b   1.000
_cell.length_c   1.000
_cell.angle_alpha   90.00
_cell.angle_beta   90.00
_cell.angle_gamma   90.00
#
_symmetry.space_group_name_H-M   'P 1'
#
loop_
_entity.id
_entity.type
_entity.pdbx_description
1 polymer ?
#
loop_
_entity_poly.entity_id
_entity_poly.type
_entity_poly.pdbx_seq_one_letter_code
_entity_poly.pdbx_strand_id
1 'polypeptide(L)'
;MEPEEKNISHLESLHVIADAISRTKDNFRENSFYFLLWGWLITAASVAFFILQQYTTVHIFFVPFPIAAATGGIVTIVRYLKHRSVAPTESYITYFLSRLWMVLGLNFVAVVFINVSQNQQPFTYTLILAGIGTFVSGLVMKFRPMTVGGIVCLISAMVIVYVPQDYRVLLHGAAVVSGYLVPGYLLKASNK
;
A
#
# COMPACT_ATOMS: atom_id res chain seq x y z
N MET A 1 40.09 -25.01 16.24
CA MET A 1 38.78 -25.33 16.82
C MET A 1 37.83 -25.45 15.66
N GLU A 2 37.63 -26.68 15.18
CA GLU A 2 36.66 -26.97 14.11
C GLU A 2 35.24 -26.75 14.67
N PRO A 3 34.29 -26.23 13.86
CA PRO A 3 32.94 -26.03 14.34
C PRO A 3 32.27 -27.39 14.48
N GLU A 4 31.81 -27.72 15.69
CA GLU A 4 30.99 -28.91 15.91
C GLU A 4 29.72 -28.82 15.06
N GLU A 5 29.58 -29.74 14.10
CA GLU A 5 28.36 -29.93 13.34
C GLU A 5 27.25 -30.39 14.31
N LYS A 6 26.46 -29.42 14.77
CA LYS A 6 25.28 -29.64 15.59
C LYS A 6 24.32 -30.56 14.83
N ASN A 7 24.32 -31.84 15.20
CA ASN A 7 23.48 -32.87 14.61
C ASN A 7 22.02 -32.62 15.01
N ILE A 8 21.32 -31.83 14.19
CA ILE A 8 19.92 -31.45 14.40
C ILE A 8 19.07 -32.71 14.30
N SER A 9 18.35 -33.07 15.38
CA SER A 9 17.44 -34.21 15.39
C SER A 9 16.42 -34.08 14.26
N HIS A 10 15.99 -35.20 13.65
CA HIS A 10 14.98 -35.21 12.58
C HIS A 10 13.69 -34.45 12.95
N LEU A 11 13.31 -34.44 14.23
CA LEU A 11 12.16 -33.68 14.73
C LEU A 11 12.44 -32.18 14.82
N GLU A 12 13.67 -31.80 15.16
CA GLU A 12 14.12 -30.42 15.30
C GLU A 12 14.28 -29.75 13.93
N SER A 13 14.77 -30.48 12.92
CA SER A 13 14.78 -30.03 11.52
C SER A 13 13.38 -29.90 10.93
N LEU A 14 12.46 -30.84 11.24
CA LEU A 14 11.05 -30.71 10.84
C LEU A 14 10.39 -29.48 11.49
N HIS A 15 10.69 -29.24 12.77
CA HIS A 15 10.21 -28.07 13.49
C HIS A 15 10.75 -26.79 12.85
N VAL A 16 12.04 -26.70 12.55
CA VAL A 16 12.65 -25.53 11.89
C VAL A 16 12.04 -25.29 10.50
N ILE A 17 11.77 -26.33 9.72
CA ILE A 17 11.11 -26.21 8.42
C ILE A 17 9.66 -25.73 8.59
N ALA A 18 8.90 -26.30 9.53
CA ALA A 18 7.54 -25.88 9.83
C ALA A 18 7.49 -24.43 10.33
N ASP A 19 8.45 -24.02 11.15
CA ASP A 19 8.58 -22.66 11.68
C ASP A 19 9.00 -21.66 10.58
N ALA A 20 9.86 -22.08 9.66
CA ALA A 20 10.22 -21.28 8.48
C ALA A 20 9.02 -21.09 7.53
N ILE A 21 8.21 -22.14 7.33
CA ILE A 21 6.98 -22.07 6.53
C ILE A 21 5.93 -21.19 7.21
N SER A 22 5.72 -21.34 8.53
CA SER A 22 4.72 -20.56 9.28
C SER A 22 5.05 -19.06 9.31
N ARG A 23 6.33 -18.71 9.55
CA ARG A 23 6.82 -17.32 9.53
C ARG A 23 6.72 -16.67 8.15
N THR A 24 6.88 -17.46 7.10
CA THR A 24 6.65 -16.99 5.73
C THR A 24 5.16 -16.68 5.52
N LYS A 25 4.27 -17.55 6.00
CA LYS A 25 2.80 -17.43 5.86
C LYS A 25 2.21 -16.22 6.61
N ASP A 26 2.71 -15.92 7.81
CA ASP A 26 2.21 -14.81 8.64
C ASP A 26 2.63 -13.43 8.12
N ASN A 27 3.86 -13.27 7.61
CA ASN A 27 4.33 -12.00 7.04
C ASN A 27 3.48 -11.54 5.83
N PHE A 28 2.97 -12.46 5.01
CA PHE A 28 2.10 -12.09 3.88
C PHE A 28 0.71 -11.60 4.34
N ARG A 29 0.21 -12.10 5.47
CA ARG A 29 -1.12 -11.77 5.99
C ARG A 29 -1.18 -10.36 6.57
N GLU A 30 -0.13 -9.94 7.27
CA GLU A 30 -0.03 -8.58 7.80
C GLU A 30 0.09 -7.54 6.67
N ASN A 31 0.97 -7.79 5.69
CA ASN A 31 1.14 -6.89 4.56
C ASN A 31 -0.15 -6.71 3.74
N SER A 32 -0.91 -7.78 3.52
CA SER A 32 -2.23 -7.73 2.84
C SER A 32 -3.22 -6.79 3.51
N PHE A 33 -3.25 -6.73 4.84
CA PHE A 33 -4.18 -5.88 5.57
C PHE A 33 -3.94 -4.39 5.28
N TYR A 34 -2.68 -3.96 5.23
CA TYR A 34 -2.34 -2.56 4.94
C TYR A 34 -2.77 -2.16 3.52
N PHE A 35 -2.53 -3.00 2.51
CA PHE A 35 -2.97 -2.73 1.14
C PHE A 35 -4.50 -2.66 1.01
N LEU A 36 -5.23 -3.57 1.67
CA LEU A 36 -6.69 -3.56 1.70
C LEU A 36 -7.24 -2.32 2.41
N LEU A 37 -6.66 -1.94 3.55
CA LEU A 37 -7.06 -0.76 4.30
C LEU A 37 -6.86 0.50 3.44
N TRP A 38 -5.66 0.72 2.92
CA TRP A 38 -5.36 1.89 2.10
C TRP A 38 -6.17 1.94 0.81
N GLY A 39 -6.38 0.80 0.15
CA GLY A 39 -7.20 0.73 -1.06
C GLY A 39 -8.65 1.13 -0.81
N TRP A 40 -9.29 0.61 0.24
CA TRP A 40 -10.68 0.98 0.59
C TRP A 40 -10.81 2.44 0.97
N LEU A 41 -9.81 2.93 1.68
CA LEU A 41 -9.80 4.26 2.27
C LEU A 41 -9.58 5.34 1.20
N ILE A 42 -8.73 5.08 0.20
CA ILE A 42 -8.57 5.93 -0.99
C ILE A 42 -9.80 5.84 -1.91
N THR A 43 -10.42 4.67 -2.04
CA THR A 43 -11.64 4.50 -2.84
C THR A 43 -12.79 5.32 -2.24
N ALA A 44 -13.01 5.19 -0.93
CA ALA A 44 -14.01 5.97 -0.20
C ALA A 44 -13.74 7.48 -0.31
N ALA A 45 -12.47 7.90 -0.16
CA ALA A 45 -12.08 9.30 -0.34
C ALA A 45 -12.35 9.82 -1.76
N SER A 46 -12.11 8.99 -2.79
CA SER A 46 -12.36 9.35 -4.19
C SER A 46 -13.86 9.52 -4.47
N VAL A 47 -14.70 8.64 -3.92
CA VAL A 47 -16.17 8.76 -4.01
C VAL A 47 -16.66 10.00 -3.28
N ALA A 48 -16.18 10.23 -2.06
CA ALA A 48 -16.54 11.41 -1.27
C ALA A 48 -16.12 12.72 -1.97
N PHE A 49 -14.94 12.76 -2.59
CA PHE A 49 -14.47 13.89 -3.38
C PHE A 49 -15.41 14.17 -4.55
N PHE A 50 -15.80 13.14 -5.31
CA PHE A 50 -16.70 13.29 -6.46
C PHE A 50 -18.08 13.84 -6.05
N ILE A 51 -18.64 13.35 -4.95
CA ILE A 51 -19.91 13.85 -4.41
C ILE A 51 -19.75 15.31 -3.97
N LEU A 52 -18.70 15.65 -3.21
CA LEU A 52 -18.46 17.03 -2.76
C LEU A 52 -18.23 18.00 -3.92
N GLN A 53 -17.56 17.56 -4.98
CA GLN A 53 -17.37 18.36 -6.20
C GLN A 53 -18.69 18.67 -6.90
N GLN A 54 -19.66 17.75 -6.91
CA GLN A 54 -20.97 17.95 -7.53
C GLN A 54 -21.89 18.88 -6.72
N TYR A 55 -21.77 18.88 -5.38
CA TYR A 55 -22.70 19.58 -4.49
C TYR A 55 -22.13 20.85 -3.82
N THR A 56 -20.85 21.17 -3.98
CA THR A 56 -20.21 22.31 -3.28
C THR A 56 -19.33 23.15 -4.22
N THR A 57 -19.62 24.45 -4.29
CA THR A 57 -18.88 25.47 -5.09
C THR A 57 -17.57 25.94 -4.43
N VAL A 58 -17.26 25.44 -3.23
CA VAL A 58 -16.12 25.87 -2.40
C VAL A 58 -14.97 24.85 -2.52
N HIS A 59 -13.72 25.34 -2.52
CA HIS A 59 -12.45 24.56 -2.56
C HIS A 59 -12.24 23.48 -1.46
N ILE A 60 -13.28 23.17 -0.67
CA ILE A 60 -13.29 22.16 0.40
C ILE A 60 -13.32 20.72 -0.18
N PHE A 61 -13.51 20.55 -1.49
CA PHE A 61 -13.53 19.25 -2.16
C PHE A 61 -12.27 18.40 -1.88
N PHE A 62 -11.11 19.01 -1.57
CA PHE A 62 -9.86 18.29 -1.31
C PHE A 62 -9.76 17.63 0.08
N VAL A 63 -10.65 17.97 1.03
CA VAL A 63 -10.62 17.50 2.44
C VAL A 63 -10.73 15.98 2.66
N PRO A 64 -11.43 15.18 1.82
CA PRO A 64 -11.53 13.73 2.03
C PRO A 64 -10.19 13.00 2.00
N PHE A 65 -9.25 13.42 1.14
CA PHE A 65 -7.95 12.78 0.99
C PHE A 65 -6.99 12.94 2.19
N PRO A 66 -6.79 14.14 2.77
CA PRO A 66 -5.98 14.28 3.99
C PRO A 66 -6.64 13.64 5.21
N ILE A 67 -7.98 13.65 5.34
CA ILE A 67 -8.67 12.90 6.40
C ILE A 67 -8.42 11.40 6.24
N ALA A 68 -8.51 10.91 5.01
CA ALA A 68 -8.21 9.54 4.68
C ALA A 68 -6.73 9.21 5.03
N ALA A 69 -5.78 10.01 4.57
CA ALA A 69 -4.37 9.81 4.91
C ALA A 69 -4.09 9.83 6.42
N ALA A 70 -4.73 10.74 7.17
CA ALA A 70 -4.60 10.83 8.62
C ALA A 70 -5.18 9.58 9.32
N THR A 71 -6.39 9.17 8.97
CA THR A 71 -7.03 7.98 9.55
C THR A 71 -6.26 6.70 9.23
N GLY A 72 -5.84 6.52 7.97
CA GLY A 72 -5.00 5.39 7.55
C GLY A 72 -3.64 5.37 8.26
N GLY A 73 -2.99 6.53 8.39
CA GLY A 73 -1.74 6.71 9.12
C GLY A 73 -1.87 6.35 10.61
N ILE A 74 -2.90 6.87 11.29
CA ILE A 74 -3.15 6.59 12.71
C ILE A 74 -3.38 5.10 12.92
N VAL A 75 -4.24 4.45 12.12
CA VAL A 75 -4.52 3.02 12.26
C VAL A 75 -3.27 2.18 12.00
N THR A 76 -2.47 2.57 11.01
CA THR A 76 -1.20 1.90 10.68
C THR A 76 -0.21 1.99 11.84
N ILE A 77 -0.05 3.19 12.42
CA ILE A 77 0.86 3.44 13.55
C ILE A 77 0.39 2.72 14.82
N VAL A 78 -0.89 2.82 15.19
CA VAL A 78 -1.44 2.16 16.38
C VAL A 78 -1.27 0.64 16.29
N ARG A 79 -1.50 0.06 15.10
CA ARG A 79 -1.35 -1.38 14.89
C ARG A 79 0.11 -1.81 14.91
N TYR A 80 0.99 -1.01 14.29
CA TYR A 80 2.44 -1.22 14.34
C TYR A 80 2.96 -1.20 15.79
N LEU A 81 2.58 -0.19 16.57
CA LEU A 81 2.95 -0.08 17.99
C LEU A 81 2.42 -1.25 18.84
N LYS A 82 1.21 -1.75 18.54
CA LYS A 82 0.60 -2.88 19.25
C LYS A 82 1.25 -4.23 18.93
N HIS A 83 1.81 -4.43 17.73
CA HIS A 83 2.50 -5.66 17.35
C HIS A 83 4.01 -5.65 17.63
N ARG A 84 4.59 -4.47 17.89
CA ARG A 84 6.01 -4.31 18.24
C ARG A 84 6.44 -5.09 19.49
N SER A 85 5.54 -5.42 20.41
CA SER A 85 5.89 -6.15 21.65
C SER A 85 5.90 -7.67 21.50
N VAL A 86 5.51 -8.23 20.35
CA VAL A 86 5.30 -9.69 20.17
C VAL A 86 6.20 -10.31 19.11
N ALA A 87 6.69 -9.55 18.12
CA ALA A 87 7.53 -10.07 17.04
C ALA A 87 9.04 -9.79 17.29
N PRO A 88 9.88 -10.80 17.56
CA PRO A 88 11.29 -10.58 17.94
C PRO A 88 12.22 -10.19 16.77
N THR A 89 11.76 -10.33 15.52
CA THR A 89 12.56 -10.01 14.34
C THR A 89 11.64 -9.56 13.21
N GLU A 90 11.54 -8.26 12.95
CA GLU A 90 10.91 -7.80 11.71
C GLU A 90 11.64 -8.43 10.53
N SER A 91 10.89 -9.04 9.60
CA SER A 91 11.48 -9.53 8.35
C SER A 91 12.14 -8.35 7.63
N TYR A 92 13.32 -8.58 7.06
CA TYR A 92 14.05 -7.58 6.25
C TYR A 92 13.14 -6.94 5.19
N ILE A 93 12.19 -7.72 4.65
CA ILE A 93 11.18 -7.25 3.70
C ILE A 93 10.25 -6.20 4.34
N THR A 94 9.65 -6.49 5.49
CA THR A 94 8.72 -5.59 6.20
C THR A 94 9.40 -4.26 6.54
N TYR A 95 10.65 -4.33 7.02
CA TYR A 95 11.46 -3.15 7.30
C TYR A 95 11.75 -2.31 6.05
N PHE A 96 12.15 -2.95 4.95
CA PHE A 96 12.40 -2.26 3.68
C PHE A 96 11.14 -1.59 3.14
N LEU A 97 10.01 -2.30 3.14
CA LEU A 97 8.73 -1.77 2.68
C LEU A 97 8.25 -0.59 3.53
N SER A 98 8.37 -0.69 4.86
CA SER A 98 8.01 0.41 5.77
C SER A 98 8.82 1.68 5.46
N ARG A 99 10.12 1.55 5.23
CA ARG A 99 11.00 2.68 4.85
C ARG A 99 10.65 3.25 3.48
N LEU A 100 10.41 2.38 2.49
CA LEU A 100 9.98 2.79 1.15
C LEU A 100 8.69 3.62 1.24
N TRP A 101 7.70 3.14 1.97
CA TRP A 101 6.41 3.79 2.15
C TRP A 101 6.51 5.10 2.95
N MET A 102 7.42 5.20 3.91
CA MET A 102 7.69 6.44 4.63
C MET A 102 8.24 7.54 3.68
N VAL A 103 9.19 7.19 2.81
CA VAL A 103 9.75 8.12 1.82
C VAL A 103 8.69 8.51 0.78
N LEU A 104 7.90 7.56 0.29
CA LEU A 104 6.79 7.85 -0.62
C LEU A 104 5.74 8.73 0.05
N GLY A 105 5.38 8.45 1.30
CA GLY A 105 4.48 9.25 2.14
C GLY A 105 4.91 10.70 2.25
N LEU A 106 6.20 10.95 2.50
CA LEU A 106 6.75 12.30 2.53
C LEU A 106 6.62 13.00 1.16
N ASN A 107 6.90 12.29 0.07
CA ASN A 107 6.72 12.80 -1.29
C ASN A 107 5.25 13.11 -1.62
N PHE A 108 4.30 12.31 -1.13
CA PHE A 108 2.87 12.59 -1.28
C PHE A 108 2.51 13.96 -0.70
N VAL A 109 2.98 14.27 0.50
CA VAL A 109 2.73 15.58 1.15
C VAL A 109 3.32 16.72 0.32
N ALA A 110 4.56 16.58 -0.16
CA ALA A 110 5.21 17.58 -0.99
C ALA A 110 4.46 17.82 -2.31
N VAL A 111 4.09 16.74 -3.02
CA VAL A 111 3.34 16.81 -4.28
C VAL A 111 1.99 17.49 -4.08
N VAL A 112 1.27 17.12 -3.03
CA VAL A 112 -0.02 17.73 -2.68
C VAL A 112 0.15 19.21 -2.41
N PHE A 113 1.15 19.61 -1.60
CA PHE A 113 1.39 21.01 -1.26
C PHE A 113 1.70 21.87 -2.50
N ILE A 114 2.57 21.38 -3.39
CA ILE A 114 2.94 22.08 -4.64
C ILE A 114 1.71 22.24 -5.55
N ASN A 115 0.94 21.18 -5.75
CA ASN A 115 -0.22 21.20 -6.64
C ASN A 115 -1.36 22.08 -6.10
N VAL A 116 -1.61 22.03 -4.78
CA VAL A 116 -2.58 22.92 -4.12
C VAL A 116 -2.17 24.39 -4.29
N SER A 117 -0.88 24.72 -4.13
CA SER A 117 -0.35 26.06 -4.36
C SER A 117 -0.53 26.52 -5.82
N GLN A 118 -0.48 25.59 -6.77
CA GLN A 118 -0.66 25.86 -8.21
C GLN A 118 -2.12 25.71 -8.69
N ASN A 119 -3.10 25.49 -7.81
CA ASN A 119 -4.50 25.19 -8.15
C ASN A 119 -4.66 24.01 -9.14
N GLN A 120 -3.72 23.06 -9.13
CA GLN A 120 -3.77 21.85 -9.94
C GLN A 120 -4.19 20.66 -9.07
N GLN A 121 -4.85 19.68 -9.70
CA GLN A 121 -5.21 18.45 -9.01
C GLN A 121 -4.02 17.48 -8.97
N PRO A 122 -3.54 17.04 -7.80
CA PRO A 122 -2.33 16.23 -7.67
C PRO A 122 -2.47 14.77 -8.13
N PHE A 123 -3.63 14.35 -8.65
CA PHE A 123 -3.99 12.94 -8.87
C PHE A 123 -3.02 12.18 -9.79
N THR A 124 -2.43 12.84 -10.78
CA THR A 124 -1.45 12.21 -11.68
C THR A 124 -0.21 11.78 -10.92
N TYR A 125 0.38 12.70 -10.16
CA TYR A 125 1.64 12.48 -9.46
C TYR A 125 1.48 11.53 -8.28
N THR A 126 0.34 11.61 -7.58
CA THR A 126 0.02 10.68 -6.49
C THR A 126 -0.12 9.25 -7.01
N LEU A 127 -0.72 9.07 -8.19
CA LEU A 127 -0.88 7.74 -8.78
C LEU A 127 0.45 7.15 -9.27
N ILE A 128 1.37 7.98 -9.79
CA ILE A 128 2.73 7.53 -10.13
C ILE A 128 3.47 7.05 -8.88
N LEU A 129 3.47 7.85 -7.81
CA LEU A 129 4.11 7.49 -6.54
C LEU A 129 3.52 6.20 -5.95
N ALA A 130 2.18 6.09 -5.94
CA ALA A 130 1.46 4.90 -5.51
C ALA A 130 1.82 3.68 -6.38
N GLY A 131 1.89 3.86 -7.71
CA GLY A 131 2.26 2.82 -8.67
C GLY A 131 3.68 2.29 -8.43
N ILE A 132 4.66 3.18 -8.24
CA ILE A 132 6.05 2.81 -7.92
C ILE A 132 6.09 2.03 -6.60
N GLY A 133 5.46 2.55 -5.54
CA GLY A 133 5.43 1.89 -4.24
C GLY A 133 4.83 0.49 -4.32
N THR A 134 3.71 0.34 -5.00
CA THR A 134 3.01 -0.96 -5.17
C THR A 134 3.82 -1.93 -6.02
N PHE A 135 4.41 -1.44 -7.13
CA PHE A 135 5.20 -2.24 -8.04
C PHE A 135 6.45 -2.80 -7.36
N VAL A 136 7.22 -1.93 -6.70
CA VAL A 136 8.41 -2.32 -5.93
C VAL A 136 8.01 -3.27 -4.81
N SER A 137 6.91 -2.99 -4.10
CA SER A 137 6.41 -3.88 -3.05
C SER A 137 6.06 -5.28 -3.60
N GLY A 138 5.47 -5.35 -4.80
CA GLY A 138 5.14 -6.60 -5.46
C GLY A 138 6.36 -7.40 -5.87
N LEU A 139 7.39 -6.72 -6.40
CA LEU A 139 8.67 -7.33 -6.77
C LEU A 139 9.41 -7.89 -5.56
N VAL A 140 9.53 -7.11 -4.48
CA VAL A 140 10.24 -7.50 -3.25
C VAL A 140 9.54 -8.68 -2.57
N MET A 141 8.21 -8.68 -2.54
CA MET A 141 7.42 -9.79 -2.00
C MET A 141 7.28 -10.97 -2.97
N LYS A 142 7.84 -10.89 -4.19
CA LYS A 142 7.70 -11.88 -5.28
C LYS A 142 6.24 -12.28 -5.54
N PHE A 143 5.30 -11.36 -5.31
CA PHE A 143 3.87 -11.60 -5.43
C PHE A 143 3.33 -10.99 -6.73
N ARG A 144 3.25 -11.83 -7.78
CA ARG A 144 2.85 -11.42 -9.14
C ARG A 144 1.58 -10.56 -9.20
N PRO A 145 0.49 -10.87 -8.47
CA PRO A 145 -0.72 -10.04 -8.55
C PRO A 145 -0.47 -8.59 -8.16
N MET A 146 0.39 -8.34 -7.18
CA MET A 146 0.67 -6.97 -6.72
C MET A 146 1.66 -6.24 -7.63
N THR A 147 2.58 -6.96 -8.28
CA THR A 147 3.39 -6.42 -9.37
C THR A 147 2.50 -5.97 -10.53
N VAL A 148 1.53 -6.78 -10.94
CA VAL A 148 0.55 -6.42 -11.99
C VAL A 148 -0.28 -5.21 -11.56
N GLY A 149 -0.76 -5.18 -10.30
CA GLY A 149 -1.50 -4.04 -9.77
C GLY A 149 -0.71 -2.73 -9.81
N GLY A 150 0.58 -2.75 -9.47
CA GLY A 150 1.47 -1.60 -9.59
C GLY A 150 1.66 -1.12 -11.04
N ILE A 151 1.81 -2.04 -11.99
CA ILE A 151 1.88 -1.71 -13.42
C ILE A 151 0.58 -1.06 -13.90
N VAL A 152 -0.58 -1.61 -13.50
CA VAL A 152 -1.90 -1.05 -13.85
C VAL A 152 -2.05 0.37 -13.31
N CYS A 153 -1.61 0.64 -12.07
CA CYS A 153 -1.58 2.00 -11.51
C CYS A 153 -0.70 2.94 -12.34
N LEU A 154 0.49 2.50 -12.77
CA LEU A 154 1.40 3.31 -13.59
C LEU A 154 0.82 3.62 -14.97
N ILE A 155 0.24 2.62 -15.64
CA ILE A 155 -0.43 2.81 -16.94
C ILE A 155 -1.61 3.78 -16.76
N SER A 156 -2.41 3.60 -15.71
CA SER A 156 -3.52 4.50 -15.40
C SER A 156 -3.06 5.94 -15.18
N ALA A 157 -1.88 6.13 -14.57
CA ALA A 157 -1.29 7.45 -14.38
C ALA A 157 -0.82 8.10 -15.69
N MET A 158 -0.46 7.34 -16.71
CA MET A 158 -0.22 7.89 -18.06
C MET A 158 -1.53 8.29 -18.73
N VAL A 159 -2.57 7.47 -18.59
CA VAL A 159 -3.90 7.73 -19.18
C VAL A 159 -4.57 8.96 -18.57
N ILE A 160 -4.40 9.21 -17.27
CA ILE A 160 -5.05 10.31 -16.54
C ILE A 160 -4.72 11.71 -17.10
N VAL A 161 -3.59 11.86 -17.77
CA VAL A 161 -3.15 13.13 -18.38
C VAL A 161 -4.09 13.56 -19.50
N TYR A 162 -4.64 12.59 -20.25
CA TYR A 162 -5.54 12.81 -21.36
C TYR A 162 -7.01 12.99 -20.93
N VAL A 163 -7.31 12.81 -19.65
CA VAL A 163 -8.68 12.85 -19.10
C VAL A 163 -8.99 14.27 -18.57
N PRO A 164 -10.21 14.80 -18.81
CA PRO A 164 -10.65 16.09 -18.23
C PRO A 164 -10.61 16.06 -16.70
N GLN A 165 -10.33 17.22 -16.08
CA GLN A 165 -10.07 17.30 -14.63
C GLN A 165 -11.19 16.71 -13.76
N ASP A 166 -12.45 16.81 -14.17
CA ASP A 166 -13.58 16.29 -13.40
C ASP A 166 -13.59 14.77 -13.26
N TYR A 167 -13.07 14.05 -14.27
CA TYR A 167 -13.05 12.59 -14.29
C TYR A 167 -11.74 12.00 -13.77
N ARG A 168 -10.71 12.82 -13.49
CA ARG A 168 -9.41 12.34 -12.99
C ARG A 168 -9.55 11.64 -11.65
N VAL A 169 -10.42 12.12 -10.76
CA VAL A 169 -10.62 11.48 -9.44
C VAL A 169 -11.26 10.10 -9.55
N LEU A 170 -12.18 9.93 -10.51
CA LEU A 170 -12.84 8.65 -10.79
C LEU A 170 -11.83 7.65 -11.34
N LEU A 171 -11.00 8.09 -12.29
CA LEU A 171 -9.95 7.25 -12.86
C LEU A 171 -8.91 6.86 -11.79
N HIS A 172 -8.55 7.80 -10.90
CA HIS A 172 -7.66 7.55 -9.77
C HIS A 172 -8.25 6.49 -8.82
N GLY A 173 -9.53 6.63 -8.43
CA GLY A 173 -10.23 5.64 -7.62
C GLY A 173 -10.27 4.27 -8.28
N ALA A 174 -10.62 4.20 -9.57
CA ALA A 174 -10.66 2.95 -10.33
C ALA A 174 -9.27 2.28 -10.45
N ALA A 175 -8.23 3.07 -10.67
CA ALA A 175 -6.85 2.60 -10.71
C ALA A 175 -6.42 2.01 -9.35
N VAL A 176 -6.79 2.65 -8.24
CA VAL A 176 -6.49 2.13 -6.90
C VAL A 176 -7.30 0.87 -6.59
N VAL A 177 -8.57 0.77 -6.99
CA VAL A 177 -9.35 -0.47 -6.85
C VAL A 177 -8.69 -1.62 -7.62
N SER A 178 -8.34 -1.39 -8.88
CA SER A 178 -7.67 -2.43 -9.69
C SER A 178 -6.26 -2.76 -9.20
N GLY A 179 -5.52 -1.78 -8.69
CA GLY A 179 -4.12 -1.94 -8.28
C GLY A 179 -3.89 -2.37 -6.84
N TYR A 180 -4.83 -2.10 -5.92
CA TYR A 180 -4.70 -2.41 -4.48
C TYR A 180 -5.72 -3.44 -4.02
N LEU A 181 -7.01 -3.27 -4.36
CA LEU A 181 -8.06 -4.18 -3.87
C LEU A 181 -7.91 -5.56 -4.51
N VAL A 182 -7.77 -5.64 -5.83
CA VAL A 182 -7.65 -6.93 -6.53
C VAL A 182 -6.47 -7.76 -6.00
N PRO A 183 -5.21 -7.26 -6.00
CA PRO A 183 -4.11 -8.04 -5.42
C PRO A 183 -4.23 -8.22 -3.92
N GLY A 184 -4.83 -7.28 -3.19
CA GLY A 184 -5.08 -7.40 -1.74
C GLY A 184 -6.01 -8.57 -1.40
N TYR A 185 -7.11 -8.73 -2.14
CA TYR A 185 -8.02 -9.86 -1.97
C TYR A 185 -7.41 -11.19 -2.44
N LEU A 186 -6.64 -11.19 -3.53
CA LEU A 186 -5.89 -12.38 -3.96
C LEU A 186 -4.85 -12.81 -2.93
N LEU A 187 -4.14 -11.86 -2.31
CA LEU A 187 -3.16 -12.15 -1.25
C LEU A 187 -3.85 -12.73 -0.01
N LYS A 188 -5.05 -12.26 0.32
CA LYS A 188 -5.88 -12.82 1.40
C LYS A 188 -6.40 -14.23 1.07
N ALA A 189 -6.78 -14.48 -0.19
CA ALA A 189 -7.33 -15.75 -0.65
C ALA A 189 -6.28 -16.85 -0.83
N SER A 190 -5.04 -16.49 -1.24
CA SER A 190 -3.90 -17.41 -1.35
C SER A 190 -3.47 -18.03 0.00
N ASN A 191 -4.04 -17.57 1.10
CA ASN A 191 -3.67 -17.96 2.45
C ASN A 191 -4.66 -18.96 3.11
N LYS A 192 -5.60 -19.50 2.32
CA LYS A 192 -6.52 -20.57 2.73
C LYS A 192 -5.97 -21.92 2.28
#